data_AF-A0A3N8KZL7-F1
#
_entry.id   AF-A0A3N8KZL7-F1
#
_cell.length_a   1.000
_cell.length_b   1.000
_cell.length_c   1.000
_cell.angle_alpha   90.00
_cell.angle_beta   90.00
_cell.angle_gamma   90.00
#
_symmetry.space_group_name_H-M   'P 1'
#
loop_
_entity.id
_entity.type
_entity.pdbx_description
1 polymer ?
#
loop_
_entity_poly.entity_id
_entity_poly.type
_entity_poly.pdbx_seq_one_letter_code
_entity_poly.pdbx_strand_id
1 'polypeptide(L)'
;MTRRKRNARIVATLGPSSSDLATVRALFDAGADVFRLNFSHGTHVQHQERLEIIRRVEQDTGRPIAVLLDLQGPKLRIGTLADGPVTLKAGAAFRLDLDATPGDATRAPLLHPEIFAALETGTELLVDDGKVRLKVLSFGPDFAETQVITGGTISDRKGVNVPSVLLPIPAMTPKDRADLEFGLTLGVDWVALSFVQRPEDVLEVKAIVQGRAAVLAKLEKPAAIDSLDAIVDAADAIMVARGDLGVELPAEQVPRIQKQIVRACRAAGKPVVVATQMLESMIAAPVPTRAEASDVANAVYDGADAVMLSAESASGQYPREAVAMMDRIIAEVESDPDYRSGIDAAHTAPQAAVADAVCLALQQTANLLPAAAIVTYTRSGYTSLRAARERPVVPVLGVTPELATARRLALVWGVHPVHANERVSDVPDMVNKACAIARREAFAHAGDFVVIASGMPFGVAGTTNFLHIAKV
;
A
#
# COMPACT_ATOMS: atom_id res chain seq x y z
N MET A 1 -18.62 -3.28 19.78
CA MET A 1 -17.38 -3.48 19.01
C MET A 1 -17.72 -3.52 17.53
N THR A 2 -17.10 -2.66 16.72
CA THR A 2 -17.34 -2.59 15.27
C THR A 2 -16.46 -3.64 14.58
N ARG A 3 -16.99 -4.84 14.35
CA ARG A 3 -16.33 -5.90 13.56
C ARG A 3 -16.41 -5.55 12.07
N ARG A 4 -15.32 -5.71 11.32
CA ARG A 4 -15.36 -5.64 9.84
C ARG A 4 -16.03 -6.90 9.31
N LYS A 5 -16.95 -6.74 8.34
CA LYS A 5 -17.62 -7.85 7.65
C LYS A 5 -16.96 -8.25 6.34
N ARG A 6 -15.94 -7.50 5.93
CA ARG A 6 -15.11 -7.71 4.74
C ARG A 6 -13.69 -8.15 5.12
N ASN A 7 -12.98 -8.75 4.17
CA ASN A 7 -11.61 -9.23 4.31
C ASN A 7 -10.59 -8.23 3.77
N ALA A 8 -10.76 -7.73 2.55
CA ALA A 8 -9.87 -6.71 1.98
C ALA A 8 -9.94 -5.41 2.78
N ARG A 9 -8.80 -4.74 2.94
CA ARG A 9 -8.60 -3.60 3.84
C ARG A 9 -8.75 -2.26 3.13
N ILE A 10 -9.03 -1.21 3.91
CA ILE A 10 -9.10 0.15 3.41
C ILE A 10 -7.98 0.99 4.02
N VAL A 11 -7.13 1.54 3.16
CA VAL A 11 -6.14 2.55 3.52
C VAL A 11 -6.74 3.93 3.20
N ALA A 12 -6.86 4.80 4.20
CA ALA A 12 -7.36 6.17 4.03
C ALA A 12 -6.23 7.18 4.29
N THR A 13 -5.97 8.07 3.34
CA THR A 13 -5.00 9.15 3.54
C THR A 13 -5.61 10.25 4.39
N LEU A 14 -4.88 10.72 5.40
CA LEU A 14 -5.29 11.88 6.19
C LEU A 14 -4.72 13.19 5.61
N GLY A 15 -5.54 14.23 5.62
CA GLY A 15 -5.17 15.57 5.16
C GLY A 15 -6.05 16.67 5.75
N PRO A 16 -6.13 17.84 5.09
CA PRO A 16 -6.91 18.98 5.58
C PRO A 16 -8.40 18.70 5.84
N SER A 17 -9.05 17.82 5.08
CA SER A 17 -10.47 17.48 5.26
C SER A 17 -10.70 16.38 6.30
N SER A 18 -9.63 15.88 6.95
CA SER A 18 -9.70 14.72 7.83
C SER A 18 -8.64 14.78 8.94
N SER A 19 -8.38 15.96 9.49
CA SER A 19 -7.33 16.18 10.49
C SER A 19 -7.84 16.26 11.93
N ASP A 20 -9.15 16.32 12.16
CA ASP A 20 -9.74 16.39 13.50
C ASP A 20 -10.22 15.02 14.01
N LEU A 21 -10.37 14.92 15.34
CA LEU A 21 -10.75 13.68 16.02
C LEU A 21 -12.10 13.12 15.55
N ALA A 22 -13.10 13.98 15.34
CA ALA A 22 -14.44 13.53 14.95
C ALA A 22 -14.41 12.93 13.55
N THR A 23 -13.69 13.56 12.62
CA THR A 23 -13.56 13.04 11.25
C THR A 23 -12.74 11.76 11.22
N VAL A 24 -11.56 11.69 11.88
CA VAL A 24 -10.76 10.45 11.91
C VAL A 24 -11.55 9.29 12.51
N ARG A 25 -12.32 9.55 13.59
CA ARG A 25 -13.23 8.56 14.16
C ARG A 25 -14.30 8.13 13.16
N ALA A 26 -14.92 9.08 12.45
CA ALA A 26 -15.93 8.78 11.45
C ALA A 26 -15.38 7.96 10.27
N LEU A 27 -14.15 8.20 9.84
CA LEU A 27 -13.46 7.38 8.84
C LEU A 27 -13.23 5.95 9.35
N PHE A 28 -12.75 5.80 10.58
CA PHE A 28 -12.57 4.49 11.20
C PHE A 28 -13.91 3.73 11.31
N ASP A 29 -14.96 4.39 11.80
CA ASP A 29 -16.28 3.75 11.93
C ASP A 29 -16.88 3.40 10.56
N ALA A 30 -16.63 4.21 9.52
CA ALA A 30 -17.07 3.96 8.15
C ALA A 30 -16.34 2.79 7.47
N GLY A 31 -15.11 2.47 7.89
CA GLY A 31 -14.38 1.34 7.33
C GLY A 31 -12.86 1.48 7.25
N ALA A 32 -12.23 2.62 7.56
CA ALA A 32 -10.77 2.70 7.44
C ALA A 32 -10.07 1.72 8.41
N ASP A 33 -9.10 0.96 7.92
CA ASP A 33 -8.28 0.04 8.73
C ASP A 33 -6.86 0.58 8.95
N VAL A 34 -6.35 1.33 7.97
CA VAL A 34 -5.03 1.95 7.98
C VAL A 34 -5.16 3.42 7.64
N PHE A 35 -4.46 4.27 8.37
CA PHE A 35 -4.34 5.69 8.05
C PHE A 35 -2.98 5.99 7.44
N ARG A 36 -2.98 6.56 6.24
CA ARG A 36 -1.78 7.01 5.53
C ARG A 36 -1.47 8.47 5.87
N LEU A 37 -0.23 8.72 6.24
CA LEU A 37 0.35 10.06 6.40
C LEU A 37 1.28 10.32 5.22
N ASN A 38 0.89 11.21 4.32
CA ASN A 38 1.68 11.53 3.13
C ASN A 38 2.71 12.63 3.43
N PHE A 39 4.00 12.27 3.52
CA PHE A 39 5.08 13.20 3.85
C PHE A 39 5.55 14.06 2.66
N SER A 40 4.92 13.91 1.49
CA SER A 40 5.00 14.91 0.41
C SER A 40 4.41 16.26 0.79
N HIS A 41 3.55 16.29 1.83
CA HIS A 41 2.85 17.46 2.33
C HIS A 41 2.84 17.50 3.86
N GLY A 42 2.64 18.68 4.43
CA GLY A 42 2.57 18.89 5.86
C GLY A 42 3.93 18.85 6.56
N THR A 43 3.92 19.29 7.82
CA THR A 43 5.11 19.30 8.68
C THR A 43 5.13 18.09 9.60
N HIS A 44 6.30 17.80 10.18
CA HIS A 44 6.45 16.77 11.22
C HIS A 44 5.46 16.96 12.38
N VAL A 45 5.27 18.20 12.84
CA VAL A 45 4.32 18.54 13.91
C VAL A 45 2.88 18.14 13.54
N GLN A 46 2.43 18.49 12.33
CA GLN A 46 1.08 18.13 11.88
C GLN A 46 0.88 16.62 11.76
N HIS A 47 1.91 15.89 11.36
CA HIS A 47 1.85 14.42 11.30
C HIS A 47 1.83 13.77 12.68
N GLN A 48 2.53 14.36 13.66
CA GLN A 48 2.44 13.92 15.06
C GLN A 48 1.03 14.14 15.63
N GLU A 49 0.44 15.32 15.43
CA GLU A 49 -0.93 15.61 15.89
C GLU A 49 -1.95 14.61 15.31
N ARG A 50 -1.83 14.30 14.01
CA ARG A 50 -2.66 13.26 13.37
C ARG A 50 -2.46 11.89 13.98
N LEU A 51 -1.22 11.51 14.27
CA LEU A 51 -0.92 10.24 14.93
C LEU A 51 -1.55 10.17 16.33
N GLU A 52 -1.44 11.23 17.13
CA GLU A 52 -2.03 11.30 18.47
C GLU A 52 -3.56 11.08 18.41
N ILE A 53 -4.22 11.71 17.43
CA ILE A 53 -5.65 11.49 17.16
C ILE A 53 -5.94 10.02 16.79
N ILE A 54 -5.16 9.42 15.89
CA ILE A 54 -5.34 8.01 15.51
C ILE A 54 -5.19 7.10 16.73
N ARG A 55 -4.17 7.34 17.57
CA ARG A 55 -3.95 6.55 18.80
C ARG A 55 -5.06 6.76 19.82
N ARG A 56 -5.66 7.95 19.89
CA ARG A 56 -6.85 8.17 20.70
C ARG A 56 -8.04 7.35 20.22
N VAL A 57 -8.30 7.32 18.91
CA VAL A 57 -9.37 6.50 18.32
C VAL A 57 -9.11 5.00 18.54
N GLU A 58 -7.87 4.54 18.40
CA GLU A 58 -7.46 3.16 18.70
C GLU A 58 -7.77 2.79 20.16
N GLN A 59 -7.44 3.66 21.12
CA GLN A 59 -7.76 3.45 22.54
C GLN A 59 -9.27 3.41 22.79
N ASP A 60 -10.02 4.38 22.26
CA ASP A 60 -11.46 4.51 22.47
C ASP A 60 -12.25 3.34 21.84
N THR A 61 -11.70 2.71 20.80
CA THR A 61 -12.35 1.60 20.09
C THR A 61 -11.85 0.21 20.53
N GLY A 62 -10.69 0.15 21.18
CA GLY A 62 -10.03 -1.09 21.58
C GLY A 62 -9.58 -1.95 20.39
N ARG A 63 -9.44 -1.37 19.19
CA ARG A 63 -9.04 -2.08 17.97
C ARG A 63 -7.74 -1.51 17.43
N PRO A 64 -6.74 -2.35 17.13
CA PRO A 64 -5.49 -1.89 16.51
C PRO A 64 -5.75 -1.12 15.21
N ILE A 65 -5.08 0.02 15.05
CA ILE A 65 -5.13 0.85 13.83
C ILE A 65 -3.72 1.02 13.30
N ALA A 66 -3.47 0.64 12.05
CA ALA A 66 -2.16 0.82 11.44
C ALA A 66 -1.96 2.26 10.95
N VAL A 67 -0.74 2.74 11.06
CA VAL A 67 -0.30 4.00 10.45
C VAL A 67 0.77 3.72 9.41
N LEU A 68 0.51 4.19 8.19
CA LEU A 68 1.42 4.11 7.06
C LEU A 68 2.04 5.48 6.81
N LEU A 69 3.34 5.62 7.03
CA LEU A 69 4.11 6.77 6.61
C LEU A 69 4.49 6.60 5.14
N ASP A 70 4.11 7.53 4.27
CA ASP A 70 4.48 7.50 2.86
C ASP A 70 5.55 8.55 2.54
N LEU A 71 6.76 8.07 2.24
CA LEU A 71 7.92 8.91 1.91
C LEU A 71 7.73 9.55 0.54
N GLN A 72 8.26 10.76 0.38
CA GLN A 72 8.05 11.54 -0.83
C GLN A 72 8.81 10.95 -2.03
N GLY A 73 10.07 10.54 -1.81
CA GLY A 73 10.98 10.18 -2.89
C GLY A 73 11.46 11.38 -3.72
N PRO A 74 12.27 11.10 -4.77
CA PRO A 74 12.80 12.13 -5.66
C PRO A 74 11.71 12.82 -6.47
N LYS A 75 11.57 14.15 -6.29
CA LYS A 75 10.66 14.99 -7.09
C LYS A 75 11.43 15.64 -8.24
N LEU A 76 11.45 14.99 -9.38
CA LEU A 76 12.03 15.54 -10.62
C LEU A 76 11.06 16.57 -11.20
N ARG A 77 11.48 17.83 -11.32
CA ARG A 77 10.60 18.93 -11.73
C ARG A 77 11.35 19.95 -12.56
N ILE A 78 10.62 20.60 -13.48
CA ILE A 78 11.12 21.82 -14.11
C ILE A 78 11.16 22.98 -13.10
N GLY A 79 11.95 24.00 -13.40
CA GLY A 79 12.05 25.23 -12.62
C GLY A 79 10.83 26.14 -12.80
N THR A 80 11.06 27.44 -12.63
CA THR A 80 10.05 28.49 -12.81
C THR A 80 10.10 29.04 -14.23
N LEU A 81 8.96 29.55 -14.70
CA LEU A 81 8.81 30.23 -15.98
C LEU A 81 8.63 31.74 -15.74
N ALA A 82 9.27 32.58 -16.56
CA ALA A 82 9.33 34.02 -16.35
C ALA A 82 7.94 34.69 -16.38
N ASP A 83 7.13 34.32 -17.36
CA ASP A 83 5.81 34.93 -17.62
C ASP A 83 4.64 34.03 -17.17
N GLY A 84 4.90 33.08 -16.27
CA GLY A 84 3.92 32.09 -15.82
C GLY A 84 3.74 30.93 -16.80
N PRO A 85 2.55 30.28 -16.86
CA PRO A 85 2.34 29.09 -17.68
C PRO A 85 2.56 29.35 -19.17
N VAL A 86 3.26 28.43 -19.84
CA VAL A 86 3.59 28.53 -21.27
C VAL A 86 3.01 27.36 -22.03
N THR A 87 2.49 27.63 -23.25
CA THR A 87 1.93 26.59 -24.14
C THR A 87 2.96 26.17 -25.18
N LEU A 88 3.36 24.90 -25.13
CA LEU A 88 4.25 24.28 -26.10
C LEU A 88 3.45 23.71 -27.28
N LYS A 89 3.89 23.98 -28.50
CA LYS A 89 3.27 23.47 -29.73
C LYS A 89 3.97 22.20 -30.20
N ALA A 90 3.21 21.20 -30.65
CA ALA A 90 3.79 20.01 -31.27
C ALA A 90 4.70 20.37 -32.45
N GLY A 91 5.82 19.66 -32.56
CA GLY A 91 6.89 19.90 -33.53
C GLY A 91 7.89 20.98 -33.14
N ALA A 92 7.59 21.84 -32.16
CA ALA A 92 8.49 22.92 -31.74
C ALA A 92 9.74 22.39 -31.03
N ALA A 93 10.85 23.13 -31.13
CA ALA A 93 12.03 22.89 -30.32
C ALA A 93 11.80 23.41 -28.90
N PHE A 94 12.29 22.68 -27.91
CA PHE A 94 12.25 23.09 -26.51
C PHE A 94 13.48 22.57 -25.77
N ARG A 95 14.18 23.45 -25.06
CA ARG A 95 15.41 23.13 -24.33
C ARG A 95 15.14 22.92 -22.85
N LEU A 96 15.77 21.90 -22.28
CA LEU A 96 15.87 21.72 -20.83
C LEU A 96 17.34 21.87 -20.43
N ASP A 97 17.65 22.65 -19.40
CA ASP A 97 19.04 22.92 -19.01
C ASP A 97 19.24 23.14 -17.51
N LEU A 98 20.50 23.13 -17.06
CA LEU A 98 20.87 23.42 -15.67
C LEU A 98 20.93 24.93 -15.35
N ASP A 99 20.55 25.81 -16.27
CA ASP A 99 20.49 27.24 -15.99
C ASP A 99 19.22 27.57 -15.19
N ALA A 100 19.42 28.03 -13.95
CA ALA A 100 18.36 28.37 -13.02
C ALA A 100 17.57 29.64 -13.40
N THR A 101 18.02 30.40 -14.40
CA THR A 101 17.26 31.53 -14.97
C THR A 101 15.86 31.08 -15.38
N PRO A 102 14.78 31.77 -14.97
CA PRO A 102 13.42 31.40 -15.34
C PRO A 102 13.24 31.14 -16.84
N GLY A 103 12.51 30.07 -17.16
CA GLY A 103 12.27 29.62 -18.54
C GLY A 103 11.20 30.42 -19.27
N ASP A 104 10.96 30.04 -20.53
CA ASP A 104 9.97 30.64 -21.44
C ASP A 104 9.41 29.58 -22.41
N ALA A 105 8.89 30.00 -23.57
CA ALA A 105 8.33 29.09 -24.60
C ALA A 105 9.37 28.25 -25.35
N THR A 106 10.65 28.53 -25.16
CA THR A 106 11.77 27.90 -25.87
C THR A 106 12.66 27.09 -24.93
N ARG A 107 12.68 27.40 -23.63
CA ARG A 107 13.45 26.66 -22.64
C ARG A 107 12.80 26.59 -21.25
N ALA A 108 13.15 25.58 -20.46
CA ALA A 108 12.91 25.59 -19.02
C ALA A 108 14.09 25.01 -18.22
N PRO A 109 14.34 25.51 -17.00
CA PRO A 109 15.32 24.89 -16.11
C PRO A 109 14.87 23.48 -15.74
N LEU A 110 15.79 22.52 -15.80
CA LEU A 110 15.65 21.18 -15.25
C LEU A 110 16.89 20.92 -14.40
N LEU A 111 16.85 21.31 -13.13
CA LEU A 111 17.99 21.30 -12.21
C LEU A 111 18.29 19.90 -11.65
N HIS A 112 18.30 18.92 -12.55
CA HIS A 112 18.46 17.50 -12.28
C HIS A 112 19.57 16.94 -13.18
N PRO A 113 20.86 17.18 -12.85
CA PRO A 113 21.99 16.68 -13.64
C PRO A 113 21.95 15.16 -13.84
N GLU A 114 21.36 14.42 -12.90
CA GLU A 114 21.10 12.99 -12.98
C GLU A 114 20.26 12.58 -14.20
N ILE A 115 19.36 13.44 -14.69
CA ILE A 115 18.54 13.17 -15.87
C ILE A 115 19.45 13.24 -17.09
N PHE A 116 20.18 14.34 -17.26
CA PHE A 116 21.08 14.55 -18.40
C PHE A 116 22.17 13.47 -18.49
N ALA A 117 22.69 13.02 -17.34
CA ALA A 117 23.67 11.93 -17.26
C ALA A 117 23.14 10.57 -17.75
N ALA A 118 21.82 10.40 -17.81
CA ALA A 118 21.17 9.15 -18.16
C ALA A 118 20.44 9.21 -19.53
N LEU A 119 20.45 10.35 -20.21
CA LEU A 119 19.78 10.49 -21.51
C LEU A 119 20.50 9.73 -22.63
N GLU A 120 19.71 9.32 -23.62
CA GLU A 120 20.18 8.90 -24.93
C GLU A 120 19.42 9.68 -25.99
N THR A 121 19.97 9.74 -27.22
CA THR A 121 19.23 10.32 -28.34
C THR A 121 17.95 9.52 -28.58
N GLY A 122 16.82 10.21 -28.60
CA GLY A 122 15.50 9.59 -28.75
C GLY A 122 14.78 9.28 -27.44
N THR A 123 15.42 9.46 -26.28
CA THR A 123 14.74 9.33 -24.97
C THR A 123 13.52 10.24 -24.92
N GLU A 124 12.41 9.71 -24.39
CA GLU A 124 11.20 10.49 -24.15
C GLU A 124 11.21 11.09 -22.74
N LEU A 125 10.84 12.36 -22.65
CA LEU A 125 10.63 13.08 -21.41
C LEU A 125 9.16 13.49 -21.33
N LEU A 126 8.55 13.19 -20.19
CA LEU A 126 7.14 13.47 -19.94
C LEU A 126 7.05 14.60 -18.92
N VAL A 127 6.22 15.61 -19.18
CA VAL A 127 6.03 16.76 -18.30
C VAL A 127 4.55 16.88 -17.91
N ASP A 128 4.28 17.22 -16.65
CA ASP A 128 2.93 17.33 -16.08
C ASP A 128 2.11 16.03 -16.24
N ASP A 129 2.62 14.95 -15.65
CA ASP A 129 1.98 13.61 -15.64
C ASP A 129 1.71 13.09 -17.06
N GLY A 130 2.66 13.31 -17.98
CA GLY A 130 2.58 12.84 -19.36
C GLY A 130 1.74 13.69 -20.32
N LYS A 131 1.13 14.80 -19.87
CA LYS A 131 0.33 15.67 -20.74
C LYS A 131 1.17 16.34 -21.83
N VAL A 132 2.43 16.65 -21.54
CA VAL A 132 3.39 17.15 -22.53
C VAL A 132 4.47 16.10 -22.72
N ARG A 133 4.76 15.78 -23.98
CA ARG A 133 5.77 14.78 -24.35
C ARG A 133 6.86 15.44 -25.17
N LEU A 134 8.10 15.25 -24.76
CA LEU A 134 9.30 15.75 -25.43
C LEU A 134 10.14 14.54 -25.86
N LYS A 135 10.82 14.67 -26.99
CA LYS A 135 11.79 13.69 -27.47
C LYS A 135 13.16 14.33 -27.57
N VAL A 136 14.14 13.76 -26.91
CA VAL A 136 15.53 14.24 -26.93
C VAL A 136 16.12 14.05 -28.32
N LEU A 137 16.60 15.13 -28.92
CA LEU A 137 17.29 15.13 -30.21
C LEU A 137 18.81 15.11 -30.02
N SER A 138 19.30 15.95 -29.11
CA SER A 138 20.70 15.99 -28.67
C SER A 138 20.77 16.43 -27.22
N PHE A 139 21.85 16.11 -26.53
CA PHE A 139 22.03 16.44 -25.12
C PHE A 139 23.52 16.60 -24.80
N GLY A 140 23.79 17.24 -23.67
CA GLY A 140 25.10 17.41 -23.08
C GLY A 140 25.05 17.22 -21.56
N PRO A 141 26.14 17.48 -20.84
CA PRO A 141 26.18 17.32 -19.38
C PRO A 141 25.22 18.25 -18.63
N ASP A 142 24.79 19.35 -19.27
CA ASP A 142 24.02 20.43 -18.68
C ASP A 142 22.76 20.83 -19.47
N PHE A 143 22.44 20.12 -20.56
CA PHE A 143 21.26 20.42 -21.37
C PHE A 143 20.71 19.21 -22.15
N ALA A 144 19.47 19.32 -22.58
CA ALA A 144 18.83 18.51 -23.60
C ALA A 144 18.07 19.40 -24.58
N GLU A 145 18.38 19.27 -25.86
CA GLU A 145 17.57 19.82 -26.95
C GLU A 145 16.50 18.81 -27.33
N THR A 146 15.24 19.22 -27.24
CA THR A 146 14.10 18.33 -27.45
C THR A 146 13.17 18.83 -28.54
N GLN A 147 12.40 17.90 -29.11
CA GLN A 147 11.24 18.21 -29.92
C GLN A 147 9.97 17.91 -29.14
N VAL A 148 9.03 18.83 -29.15
CA VAL A 148 7.69 18.63 -28.58
C VAL A 148 6.92 17.64 -29.44
N ILE A 149 6.63 16.45 -28.91
CA ILE A 149 5.82 15.43 -29.58
C ILE A 149 4.34 15.67 -29.32
N THR A 150 3.99 15.91 -28.06
CA THR A 150 2.63 16.26 -27.63
C THR A 150 2.71 17.61 -26.93
N GLY A 151 2.09 18.62 -27.55
CA GLY A 151 2.03 19.97 -27.01
C GLY A 151 1.04 20.08 -25.85
N GLY A 152 1.11 21.20 -25.13
CA GLY A 152 0.28 21.45 -23.96
C GLY A 152 0.84 22.59 -23.12
N THR A 153 0.12 22.94 -22.06
CA THR A 153 0.54 23.99 -21.13
C THR A 153 1.45 23.41 -20.05
N ILE A 154 2.65 23.95 -19.91
CA ILE A 154 3.53 23.73 -18.77
C ILE A 154 3.47 24.94 -17.85
N SER A 155 3.66 24.72 -16.55
CA SER A 155 3.76 25.77 -15.54
C SER A 155 4.91 25.48 -14.58
N ASP A 156 5.11 26.35 -13.59
CA ASP A 156 6.16 26.17 -12.60
C ASP A 156 6.12 24.79 -11.91
N ARG A 157 7.31 24.22 -11.70
CA ARG A 157 7.51 23.05 -10.82
C ARG A 157 6.69 21.82 -11.21
N LYS A 158 6.36 21.69 -12.50
CA LYS A 158 5.71 20.50 -13.04
C LYS A 158 6.65 19.31 -13.02
N GLY A 159 6.09 18.15 -12.70
CA GLY A 159 6.81 16.88 -12.64
C GLY A 159 7.40 16.50 -13.99
N VAL A 160 8.57 15.86 -13.96
CA VAL A 160 9.24 15.30 -15.12
C VAL A 160 9.47 13.81 -14.91
N ASN A 161 9.03 13.00 -15.86
CA ASN A 161 9.23 11.56 -15.85
C ASN A 161 10.12 11.15 -17.03
N VAL A 162 10.95 10.14 -16.79
CA VAL A 162 11.91 9.58 -17.76
C VAL A 162 11.69 8.06 -17.79
N PRO A 163 10.77 7.55 -18.63
CA PRO A 163 10.30 6.17 -18.50
C PRO A 163 11.26 5.09 -18.97
N SER A 164 11.98 5.36 -20.05
CA SER A 164 12.86 4.38 -20.69
C SER A 164 14.25 4.29 -20.06
N VAL A 165 14.49 4.99 -18.95
CA VAL A 165 15.83 5.19 -18.39
C VAL A 165 15.83 4.94 -16.90
N LEU A 166 16.80 4.15 -16.46
CA LEU A 166 17.10 3.96 -15.04
C LEU A 166 17.89 5.16 -14.53
N LEU A 167 17.28 5.94 -13.64
CA LEU A 167 17.95 7.13 -13.12
C LEU A 167 18.97 6.75 -12.04
N PRO A 168 20.20 7.29 -12.07
CA PRO A 168 21.23 7.01 -11.08
C PRO A 168 21.01 7.83 -9.79
N ILE A 169 19.79 7.80 -9.26
CA ILE A 169 19.39 8.48 -8.03
C ILE A 169 19.05 7.47 -6.94
N PRO A 170 19.39 7.76 -5.67
CA PRO A 170 18.89 6.97 -4.57
C PRO A 170 17.37 7.13 -4.48
N ALA A 171 16.65 6.05 -4.14
CA ALA A 171 15.20 6.11 -3.91
C ALA A 171 14.83 7.06 -2.74
N MET A 172 15.76 7.28 -1.81
CA MET A 172 15.54 8.11 -0.62
C MET A 172 16.35 9.41 -0.68
N THR A 173 15.64 10.54 -0.64
CA THR A 173 16.25 11.89 -0.60
C THR A 173 16.74 12.25 0.82
N PRO A 174 17.54 13.33 0.99
CA PRO A 174 17.88 13.84 2.32
C PRO A 174 16.65 14.19 3.17
N LYS A 175 15.58 14.70 2.53
CA LYS A 175 14.29 14.96 3.18
C LYS A 175 13.67 13.65 3.66
N ASP A 176 13.60 12.64 2.79
CA ASP A 176 13.03 11.34 3.15
C ASP A 176 13.78 10.67 4.31
N ARG A 177 15.11 10.82 4.39
CA ARG A 177 15.89 10.35 5.56
C ARG A 177 15.44 11.01 6.86
N ALA A 178 15.23 12.33 6.85
CA ALA A 178 14.75 13.06 8.01
C ALA A 178 13.31 12.68 8.38
N ASP A 179 12.44 12.51 7.38
CA ASP A 179 11.06 12.07 7.55
C ASP A 179 10.97 10.64 8.11
N LEU A 180 11.80 9.74 7.58
CA LEU A 180 11.90 8.36 8.02
C LEU A 180 12.31 8.31 9.49
N GLU A 181 13.40 8.97 9.87
CA GLU A 181 13.86 8.96 11.27
C GLU A 181 12.78 9.51 12.20
N PHE A 182 12.16 10.64 11.83
CA PHE A 182 11.05 11.21 12.60
C PHE A 182 9.90 10.22 12.76
N GLY A 183 9.42 9.61 11.67
CA GLY A 183 8.36 8.60 11.71
C GLY A 183 8.69 7.38 12.56
N LEU A 184 9.96 6.94 12.54
CA LEU A 184 10.41 5.83 13.39
C LEU A 184 10.41 6.22 14.88
N THR A 185 10.71 7.49 15.24
CA THR A 185 10.56 7.96 16.63
C THR A 185 9.11 7.98 17.09
N LEU A 186 8.17 8.22 16.16
CA LEU A 186 6.73 8.21 16.44
C LEU A 186 6.14 6.80 16.61
N GLY A 187 6.84 5.75 16.15
CA GLY A 187 6.33 4.38 16.17
C GLY A 187 5.24 4.15 15.13
N VAL A 188 5.45 4.61 13.89
CA VAL A 188 4.63 4.23 12.74
C VAL A 188 4.76 2.73 12.44
N ASP A 189 3.70 2.14 11.90
CA ASP A 189 3.61 0.69 11.74
C ASP A 189 4.20 0.23 10.40
N TRP A 190 4.01 1.05 9.36
CA TRP A 190 4.48 0.84 8.00
C TRP A 190 5.17 2.09 7.44
N VAL A 191 6.16 1.87 6.57
CA VAL A 191 6.83 2.90 5.76
C VAL A 191 6.69 2.53 4.29
N ALA A 192 6.06 3.38 3.49
CA ALA A 192 6.03 3.25 2.04
C ALA A 192 7.21 4.02 1.42
N LEU A 193 7.99 3.32 0.59
CA LEU A 193 9.10 3.87 -0.19
C LEU A 193 8.62 4.14 -1.62
N SER A 194 8.66 5.41 -2.03
CA SER A 194 8.34 5.87 -3.39
C SER A 194 9.51 5.64 -4.35
N PHE A 195 9.22 5.60 -5.66
CA PHE A 195 10.18 5.51 -6.75
C PHE A 195 11.16 4.32 -6.65
N VAL A 196 10.71 3.19 -6.12
CA VAL A 196 11.53 1.97 -6.08
C VAL A 196 11.82 1.54 -7.52
N GLN A 197 13.11 1.31 -7.82
CA GLN A 197 13.56 0.82 -9.13
C GLN A 197 14.20 -0.57 -9.01
N ARG A 198 14.79 -0.90 -7.85
CA ARG A 198 15.61 -2.10 -7.65
C ARG A 198 15.43 -2.66 -6.23
N PRO A 199 15.74 -3.95 -5.98
CA PRO A 199 15.63 -4.52 -4.62
C PRO A 199 16.56 -3.82 -3.61
N GLU A 200 17.70 -3.28 -4.03
CA GLU A 200 18.65 -2.59 -3.16
C GLU A 200 18.03 -1.35 -2.50
N ASP A 201 17.12 -0.64 -3.20
CA ASP A 201 16.41 0.52 -2.65
C ASP A 201 15.63 0.14 -1.38
N VAL A 202 14.98 -1.03 -1.42
CA VAL A 202 14.20 -1.57 -0.29
C VAL A 202 15.12 -2.04 0.83
N LEU A 203 16.22 -2.72 0.49
CA LEU A 203 17.19 -3.22 1.47
C LEU A 203 17.87 -2.08 2.24
N GLU A 204 18.19 -0.96 1.56
CA GLU A 204 18.74 0.22 2.21
C GLU A 204 17.79 0.77 3.28
N VAL A 205 16.51 0.92 2.96
CA VAL A 205 15.51 1.40 3.94
C VAL A 205 15.33 0.39 5.06
N LYS A 206 15.30 -0.92 4.79
CA LYS A 206 15.22 -1.94 5.83
C LYS A 206 16.42 -1.91 6.79
N ALA A 207 17.61 -1.60 6.31
CA ALA A 207 18.81 -1.45 7.13
C ALA A 207 18.71 -0.27 8.13
N ILE A 208 17.95 0.77 7.78
CA ILE A 208 17.69 1.94 8.64
C ILE A 208 16.52 1.65 9.59
N VAL A 209 15.44 1.04 9.08
CA VAL A 209 14.23 0.75 9.84
C VAL A 209 14.49 -0.28 10.95
N GLN A 210 15.33 -1.30 10.68
CA GLN A 210 15.73 -2.32 11.64
C GLN A 210 14.54 -2.99 12.37
N GLY A 211 13.45 -3.24 11.64
CA GLY A 211 12.25 -3.89 12.17
C GLY A 211 11.36 -3.01 13.05
N ARG A 212 11.67 -1.72 13.25
CA ARG A 212 10.82 -0.75 13.97
C ARG A 212 9.48 -0.52 13.25
N ALA A 213 9.47 -0.58 11.93
CA ALA A 213 8.30 -0.59 11.05
C ALA A 213 8.46 -1.67 9.98
N ALA A 214 7.38 -1.99 9.25
CA ALA A 214 7.45 -2.80 8.04
C ALA A 214 7.60 -1.91 6.79
N VAL A 215 8.31 -2.39 5.76
CA VAL A 215 8.63 -1.61 4.54
C VAL A 215 7.74 -2.05 3.39
N LEU A 216 7.00 -1.10 2.84
CA LEU A 216 6.15 -1.25 1.67
C LEU A 216 6.84 -0.60 0.45
N ALA A 217 7.06 -1.35 -0.62
CA ALA A 217 7.65 -0.79 -1.84
C ALA A 217 6.54 -0.33 -2.81
N LYS A 218 6.60 0.93 -3.27
CA LYS A 218 5.69 1.46 -4.27
C LYS A 218 6.23 1.20 -5.67
N LEU A 219 5.46 0.46 -6.47
CA LEU A 219 5.82 0.17 -7.85
C LEU A 219 5.24 1.27 -8.75
N GLU A 220 6.12 2.19 -9.13
CA GLU A 220 5.81 3.39 -9.92
C GLU A 220 6.63 3.43 -11.23
N LYS A 221 7.72 2.66 -11.31
CA LYS A 221 8.70 2.69 -12.41
C LYS A 221 8.68 1.39 -13.22
N PRO A 222 8.88 1.45 -14.55
CA PRO A 222 9.00 0.26 -15.40
C PRO A 222 10.08 -0.71 -14.92
N ALA A 223 11.25 -0.19 -14.52
CA ALA A 223 12.37 -0.99 -14.01
C ALA A 223 12.01 -1.83 -12.77
N ALA A 224 11.05 -1.36 -11.96
CA ALA A 224 10.55 -2.10 -10.81
C ALA A 224 9.73 -3.33 -11.22
N ILE A 225 9.06 -3.27 -12.38
CA ILE A 225 8.32 -4.39 -12.96
C ILE A 225 9.28 -5.44 -13.53
N ASP A 226 10.39 -5.00 -14.13
CA ASP A 226 11.45 -5.91 -14.61
C ASP A 226 12.14 -6.65 -13.46
N SER A 227 12.19 -6.04 -12.27
CA SER A 227 12.77 -6.61 -11.03
C SER A 227 11.72 -7.08 -10.03
N LEU A 228 10.48 -7.35 -10.48
CA LEU A 228 9.31 -7.54 -9.61
C LEU A 228 9.55 -8.58 -8.52
N ASP A 229 9.98 -9.80 -8.87
CA ASP A 229 10.12 -10.89 -7.91
C ASP A 229 11.17 -10.56 -6.83
N ALA A 230 12.30 -9.97 -7.22
CA ALA A 230 13.35 -9.57 -6.29
C ALA A 230 12.90 -8.45 -5.34
N ILE A 231 12.13 -7.48 -5.84
CA ILE A 231 11.56 -6.40 -5.01
C ILE A 231 10.50 -6.97 -4.06
N VAL A 232 9.61 -7.84 -4.56
CA VAL A 232 8.64 -8.56 -3.73
C VAL A 232 9.37 -9.30 -2.63
N ASP A 233 10.44 -10.03 -2.92
CA ASP A 233 11.23 -10.77 -1.92
C ASP A 233 11.92 -9.88 -0.89
N ALA A 234 12.41 -8.71 -1.27
CA ALA A 234 13.04 -7.76 -0.35
C ALA A 234 12.04 -7.03 0.57
N ALA A 235 10.88 -6.64 0.05
CA ALA A 235 9.87 -5.82 0.75
C ALA A 235 9.02 -6.63 1.74
N ASP A 236 8.33 -5.96 2.66
CA ASP A 236 7.36 -6.60 3.55
C ASP A 236 5.93 -6.54 2.98
N ALA A 237 5.65 -5.56 2.11
CA ALA A 237 4.42 -5.41 1.33
C ALA A 237 4.71 -4.62 0.04
N ILE A 238 3.75 -4.61 -0.89
CA ILE A 238 3.84 -3.87 -2.15
C ILE A 238 2.66 -2.93 -2.31
N MET A 239 2.86 -1.78 -2.96
CA MET A 239 1.79 -0.92 -3.43
C MET A 239 1.86 -0.75 -4.95
N VAL A 240 0.74 -1.01 -5.62
CA VAL A 240 0.53 -0.72 -7.05
C VAL A 240 0.06 0.72 -7.18
N ALA A 241 0.94 1.63 -7.58
CA ALA A 241 0.63 3.04 -7.78
C ALA A 241 0.27 3.29 -9.25
N ARG A 242 -1.02 3.12 -9.56
CA ARG A 242 -1.51 3.05 -10.95
C ARG A 242 -1.43 4.37 -11.71
N GLY A 243 -1.64 5.48 -11.02
CA GLY A 243 -1.47 6.82 -11.57
C GLY A 243 -0.04 7.04 -12.05
N ASP A 244 0.93 6.78 -11.18
CA ASP A 244 2.36 6.92 -11.50
C ASP A 244 2.80 5.91 -12.59
N LEU A 245 2.39 4.64 -12.48
CA LEU A 245 2.65 3.64 -13.53
C LEU A 245 2.01 4.03 -14.87
N GLY A 246 0.81 4.62 -14.88
CA GLY A 246 0.12 5.05 -16.09
C GLY A 246 0.72 6.28 -16.76
N VAL A 247 1.57 7.04 -16.04
CA VAL A 247 2.42 8.08 -16.63
C VAL A 247 3.62 7.44 -17.31
N GLU A 248 4.23 6.44 -16.68
CA GLU A 248 5.50 5.86 -17.13
C GLU A 248 5.33 4.70 -18.14
N LEU A 249 4.14 4.10 -18.22
CA LEU A 249 3.81 2.99 -19.10
C LEU A 249 2.54 3.28 -19.90
N PRO A 250 2.36 2.66 -21.08
CA PRO A 250 1.09 2.76 -21.81
C PRO A 250 -0.09 2.30 -20.94
N ALA A 251 -1.14 3.12 -20.89
CA ALA A 251 -2.28 2.93 -19.99
C ALA A 251 -2.96 1.57 -20.17
N GLU A 252 -3.01 1.05 -21.40
CA GLU A 252 -3.56 -0.26 -21.72
C GLU A 252 -2.78 -1.45 -21.12
N GLN A 253 -1.52 -1.24 -20.72
CA GLN A 253 -0.70 -2.26 -20.07
C GLN A 253 -0.90 -2.31 -18.55
N VAL A 254 -1.31 -1.20 -17.93
CA VAL A 254 -1.41 -1.06 -16.47
C VAL A 254 -2.32 -2.12 -15.84
N PRO A 255 -3.53 -2.44 -16.36
CA PRO A 255 -4.37 -3.48 -15.78
C PRO A 255 -3.72 -4.87 -15.77
N ARG A 256 -2.97 -5.21 -16.82
CA ARG A 256 -2.23 -6.48 -16.88
C ARG A 256 -1.12 -6.52 -15.83
N ILE A 257 -0.38 -5.42 -15.68
CA ILE A 257 0.73 -5.30 -14.73
C ILE A 257 0.24 -5.33 -13.29
N GLN A 258 -0.89 -4.67 -12.98
CA GLN A 258 -1.55 -4.80 -11.67
C GLN A 258 -1.79 -6.28 -11.32
N LYS A 259 -2.41 -7.05 -12.23
CA LYS A 259 -2.67 -8.48 -12.02
C LYS A 259 -1.37 -9.26 -11.80
N GLN A 260 -0.32 -8.94 -12.55
CA GLN A 260 1.00 -9.56 -12.38
C GLN A 260 1.57 -9.29 -10.98
N ILE A 261 1.57 -8.02 -10.53
CA ILE A 261 2.06 -7.63 -9.20
C ILE A 261 1.27 -8.32 -8.10
N VAL A 262 -0.07 -8.28 -8.16
CA VAL A 262 -0.94 -8.88 -7.14
C VAL A 262 -0.68 -10.38 -7.03
N ARG A 263 -0.53 -11.08 -8.17
CA ARG A 263 -0.20 -12.52 -8.18
C ARG A 263 1.18 -12.81 -7.56
N ALA A 264 2.21 -12.02 -7.88
CA ALA A 264 3.54 -12.18 -7.29
C ALA A 264 3.50 -12.00 -5.76
N CYS A 265 2.80 -10.98 -5.27
CA CYS A 265 2.65 -10.72 -3.84
C CYS A 265 1.90 -11.86 -3.14
N ARG A 266 0.79 -12.33 -3.72
CA ARG A 266 0.03 -13.48 -3.19
C ARG A 266 0.86 -14.75 -3.18
N ALA A 267 1.63 -15.03 -4.22
CA ALA A 267 2.52 -16.18 -4.27
C ALA A 267 3.53 -16.16 -3.10
N ALA A 268 4.15 -15.00 -2.86
CA ALA A 268 5.08 -14.77 -1.76
C ALA A 268 4.39 -14.70 -0.38
N GLY A 269 3.07 -14.50 -0.31
CA GLY A 269 2.32 -14.28 0.92
C GLY A 269 2.61 -12.92 1.56
N LYS A 270 2.82 -11.91 0.73
CA LYS A 270 3.07 -10.52 1.13
C LYS A 270 1.85 -9.65 0.81
N PRO A 271 1.42 -8.75 1.70
CA PRO A 271 0.28 -7.88 1.44
C PRO A 271 0.52 -6.98 0.22
N VAL A 272 -0.53 -6.77 -0.57
CA VAL A 272 -0.50 -5.84 -1.70
C VAL A 272 -1.63 -4.81 -1.59
N VAL A 273 -1.27 -3.53 -1.77
CA VAL A 273 -2.18 -2.40 -1.77
C VAL A 273 -2.36 -1.90 -3.21
N VAL A 274 -3.60 -1.80 -3.70
CA VAL A 274 -3.88 -1.13 -4.96
C VAL A 274 -4.26 0.33 -4.67
N ALA A 275 -3.52 1.26 -5.27
CA ALA A 275 -3.54 2.67 -4.93
C ALA A 275 -3.74 3.57 -6.15
N THR A 276 -4.17 4.82 -5.87
CA THR A 276 -4.44 5.92 -6.82
C THR A 276 -5.58 5.62 -7.81
N GLN A 277 -6.24 6.65 -8.34
CA GLN A 277 -7.34 6.52 -9.32
C GLN A 277 -8.47 5.57 -8.88
N MET A 278 -8.77 5.51 -7.57
CA MET A 278 -9.80 4.59 -7.05
C MET A 278 -11.19 5.22 -7.16
N LEU A 279 -11.49 6.21 -6.33
CA LEU A 279 -12.80 6.89 -6.31
C LEU A 279 -12.61 8.41 -6.50
N GLU A 280 -11.72 8.80 -7.41
CA GLU A 280 -11.20 10.17 -7.56
C GLU A 280 -12.30 11.21 -7.75
N SER A 281 -13.38 10.90 -8.47
CA SER A 281 -14.54 11.78 -8.63
C SER A 281 -15.19 12.15 -7.29
N MET A 282 -15.04 11.31 -6.26
CA MET A 282 -15.56 11.56 -4.92
C MET A 282 -14.80 12.64 -4.13
N ILE A 283 -13.73 13.20 -4.68
CA ILE A 283 -13.14 14.44 -4.18
C ILE A 283 -14.18 15.58 -4.23
N ALA A 284 -15.00 15.62 -5.29
CA ALA A 284 -15.97 16.69 -5.53
C ALA A 284 -17.43 16.21 -5.61
N ALA A 285 -17.67 14.89 -5.64
CA ALA A 285 -19.00 14.30 -5.73
C ALA A 285 -19.29 13.33 -4.56
N PRO A 286 -20.55 13.20 -4.12
CA PRO A 286 -20.90 12.28 -3.03
C PRO A 286 -20.99 10.81 -3.47
N VAL A 287 -20.90 10.53 -4.77
CA VAL A 287 -20.96 9.19 -5.36
C VAL A 287 -19.93 9.05 -6.48
N PRO A 288 -19.32 7.87 -6.66
CA PRO A 288 -18.36 7.66 -7.72
C PRO A 288 -19.06 7.40 -9.05
N THR A 289 -18.28 7.43 -10.12
CA THR A 289 -18.70 6.93 -11.42
C THR A 289 -18.83 5.39 -11.41
N ARG A 290 -19.58 4.84 -12.37
CA ARG A 290 -19.64 3.37 -12.56
C ARG A 290 -18.29 2.77 -12.96
N ALA A 291 -17.46 3.53 -13.66
CA ALA A 291 -16.13 3.09 -14.06
C ALA A 291 -15.21 2.92 -12.84
N GLU A 292 -15.20 3.89 -11.93
CA GLU A 292 -14.44 3.81 -10.66
C GLU A 292 -14.93 2.68 -9.77
N ALA A 293 -16.25 2.48 -9.63
CA ALA A 293 -16.78 1.36 -8.86
C ALA A 293 -16.34 0.00 -9.45
N SER A 294 -16.37 -0.13 -10.78
CA SER A 294 -15.87 -1.32 -11.50
C SER A 294 -14.37 -1.52 -11.30
N ASP A 295 -13.58 -0.45 -11.30
CA ASP A 295 -12.13 -0.51 -11.14
C ASP A 295 -11.73 -0.95 -9.72
N VAL A 296 -12.35 -0.37 -8.70
CA VAL A 296 -12.20 -0.84 -7.30
C VAL A 296 -12.60 -2.31 -7.18
N ALA A 297 -13.73 -2.71 -7.77
CA ALA A 297 -14.17 -4.10 -7.73
C ALA A 297 -13.15 -5.05 -8.37
N ASN A 298 -12.58 -4.68 -9.53
CA ASN A 298 -11.55 -5.48 -10.19
C ASN A 298 -10.27 -5.62 -9.37
N ALA A 299 -9.85 -4.58 -8.64
CA ALA A 299 -8.72 -4.69 -7.71
C ALA A 299 -8.98 -5.73 -6.60
N VAL A 300 -10.22 -5.81 -6.09
CA VAL A 300 -10.63 -6.83 -5.13
C VAL A 300 -10.69 -8.22 -5.77
N TYR A 301 -11.27 -8.37 -6.96
CA TYR A 301 -11.30 -9.63 -7.72
C TYR A 301 -9.90 -10.16 -8.05
N ASP A 302 -8.92 -9.28 -8.29
CA ASP A 302 -7.53 -9.67 -8.49
C ASP A 302 -6.89 -10.27 -7.23
N GLY A 303 -7.51 -10.02 -6.07
CA GLY A 303 -7.10 -10.53 -4.77
C GLY A 303 -6.22 -9.56 -4.00
N ALA A 304 -6.36 -8.25 -4.20
CA ALA A 304 -5.67 -7.24 -3.41
C ALA A 304 -5.95 -7.41 -1.91
N ASP A 305 -4.92 -7.20 -1.07
CA ASP A 305 -5.11 -7.22 0.38
C ASP A 305 -5.76 -5.92 0.87
N ALA A 306 -5.46 -4.81 0.21
CA ALA A 306 -6.04 -3.52 0.52
C ALA A 306 -6.23 -2.64 -0.72
N VAL A 307 -7.15 -1.69 -0.60
CA VAL A 307 -7.41 -0.61 -1.56
C VAL A 307 -7.23 0.74 -0.86
N MET A 308 -6.68 1.73 -1.57
CA MET A 308 -6.27 3.00 -0.97
C MET A 308 -6.97 4.22 -1.54
N LEU A 309 -7.56 5.04 -0.65
CA LEU A 309 -8.03 6.39 -0.93
C LEU A 309 -6.90 7.40 -0.72
N SER A 310 -6.74 8.30 -1.69
CA SER A 310 -5.72 9.34 -1.73
C SER A 310 -6.32 10.70 -1.37
N ALA A 311 -6.60 11.54 -2.37
CA ALA A 311 -7.17 12.87 -2.13
C ALA A 311 -8.63 12.79 -1.67
N GLU A 312 -9.35 11.72 -2.00
CA GLU A 312 -10.75 11.48 -1.64
C GLU A 312 -10.98 11.62 -0.14
N SER A 313 -10.11 11.00 0.68
CA SER A 313 -10.20 11.06 2.15
C SER A 313 -9.36 12.19 2.76
N ALA A 314 -8.36 12.70 2.05
CA ALA A 314 -7.40 13.66 2.60
C ALA A 314 -7.82 15.13 2.43
N SER A 315 -8.33 15.49 1.26
CA SER A 315 -8.72 16.87 0.92
C SER A 315 -10.06 16.96 0.19
N GLY A 316 -10.76 15.84 0.01
CA GLY A 316 -12.06 15.77 -0.65
C GLY A 316 -13.19 16.36 0.20
N GLN A 317 -14.30 16.68 -0.47
CA GLN A 317 -15.51 17.21 0.16
C GLN A 317 -16.33 16.11 0.87
N TYR A 318 -16.09 14.84 0.54
CA TYR A 318 -16.86 13.69 0.99
C TYR A 318 -15.99 12.54 1.55
N PRO A 319 -15.07 12.81 2.51
CA PRO A 319 -14.06 11.84 2.93
C PRO A 319 -14.66 10.60 3.60
N ARG A 320 -15.73 10.79 4.39
CA ARG A 320 -16.42 9.68 5.09
C ARG A 320 -17.25 8.84 4.13
N GLU A 321 -17.91 9.48 3.17
CA GLU A 321 -18.68 8.81 2.12
C GLU A 321 -17.77 8.00 1.20
N ALA A 322 -16.57 8.49 0.88
CA ALA A 322 -15.60 7.77 0.08
C ALA A 322 -15.15 6.47 0.77
N VAL A 323 -14.83 6.52 2.07
CA VAL A 323 -14.50 5.31 2.86
C VAL A 323 -15.70 4.36 2.93
N ALA A 324 -16.91 4.89 3.19
CA ALA A 324 -18.11 4.06 3.27
C ALA A 324 -18.49 3.43 1.91
N MET A 325 -18.20 4.12 0.80
CA MET A 325 -18.42 3.57 -0.55
C MET A 325 -17.41 2.46 -0.86
N MET A 326 -16.13 2.68 -0.52
CA MET A 326 -15.10 1.66 -0.63
C MET A 326 -15.48 0.40 0.16
N ASP A 327 -15.96 0.55 1.40
CA ASP A 327 -16.44 -0.57 2.25
C ASP A 327 -17.58 -1.35 1.60
N ARG A 328 -18.58 -0.64 1.03
CA ARG A 328 -19.70 -1.27 0.31
C ARG A 328 -19.26 -2.02 -0.94
N ILE A 329 -18.37 -1.45 -1.76
CA ILE A 329 -17.89 -2.11 -2.99
C ILE A 329 -17.16 -3.41 -2.62
N ILE A 330 -16.26 -3.36 -1.62
CA ILE A 330 -15.55 -4.56 -1.17
C ILE A 330 -16.54 -5.62 -0.68
N ALA A 331 -17.49 -5.23 0.19
CA ALA A 331 -18.46 -6.17 0.74
C ALA A 331 -19.35 -6.81 -0.33
N GLU A 332 -19.75 -6.04 -1.36
CA GLU A 332 -20.52 -6.55 -2.48
C GLU A 332 -19.73 -7.61 -3.26
N VAL A 333 -18.47 -7.28 -3.64
CA VAL A 333 -17.59 -8.20 -4.38
C VAL A 333 -17.30 -9.47 -3.59
N GLU A 334 -16.97 -9.34 -2.31
CA GLU A 334 -16.64 -10.51 -1.48
C GLU A 334 -17.85 -11.41 -1.18
N SER A 335 -19.08 -10.91 -1.38
CA SER A 335 -20.31 -11.69 -1.30
C SER A 335 -20.65 -12.43 -2.60
N ASP A 336 -20.00 -12.09 -3.71
CA ASP A 336 -20.21 -12.72 -5.01
C ASP A 336 -19.61 -14.16 -5.03
N PRO A 337 -20.39 -15.19 -5.37
CA PRO A 337 -19.86 -16.54 -5.59
C PRO A 337 -18.72 -16.62 -6.63
N ASP A 338 -18.72 -15.74 -7.63
CA ASP A 338 -17.68 -15.69 -8.66
C ASP A 338 -16.36 -15.16 -8.10
N TYR A 339 -16.41 -14.27 -7.08
CA TYR A 339 -15.21 -13.84 -6.36
C TYR A 339 -14.52 -15.05 -5.72
N ARG A 340 -15.28 -15.90 -5.01
CA ARG A 340 -14.71 -17.08 -4.36
C ARG A 340 -14.09 -18.03 -5.37
N SER A 341 -14.83 -18.35 -6.43
CA SER A 341 -14.38 -19.25 -7.49
C SER A 341 -13.11 -18.73 -8.16
N GLY A 342 -13.02 -17.42 -8.43
CA GLY A 342 -11.84 -16.78 -8.99
C GLY A 342 -10.62 -16.80 -8.08
N ILE A 343 -10.80 -16.51 -6.79
CA ILE A 343 -9.70 -16.53 -5.80
C ILE A 343 -9.13 -17.94 -5.62
N ASP A 344 -9.99 -18.96 -5.57
CA ASP A 344 -9.60 -20.36 -5.45
C ASP A 344 -8.90 -20.85 -6.73
N ALA A 345 -9.41 -20.49 -7.91
CA ALA A 345 -8.76 -20.82 -9.18
C ALA A 345 -7.39 -20.13 -9.36
N ALA A 346 -7.22 -18.94 -8.79
CA ALA A 346 -5.97 -18.19 -8.78
C ALA A 346 -5.05 -18.54 -7.59
N HIS A 347 -5.37 -19.59 -6.82
CA HIS A 347 -4.55 -20.03 -5.70
C HIS A 347 -3.19 -20.54 -6.19
N THR A 348 -2.11 -19.91 -5.72
CA THR A 348 -0.75 -20.34 -6.05
C THR A 348 -0.36 -21.51 -5.17
N ALA A 349 0.23 -22.54 -5.79
CA ALA A 349 0.74 -23.69 -5.06
C ALA A 349 1.58 -23.26 -3.83
N PRO A 350 1.41 -23.92 -2.67
CA PRO A 350 2.20 -23.65 -1.48
C PRO A 350 3.68 -23.96 -1.72
N GLN A 351 4.56 -23.22 -1.05
CA GLN A 351 5.99 -23.52 -1.05
C GLN A 351 6.25 -24.79 -0.22
N ALA A 352 7.36 -25.47 -0.48
CA ALA A 352 7.79 -26.64 0.29
C ALA A 352 8.35 -26.22 1.67
N ALA A 353 7.52 -25.55 2.49
CA ALA A 353 7.82 -25.05 3.82
C ALA A 353 6.80 -25.57 4.84
N VAL A 354 7.24 -25.79 6.09
CA VAL A 354 6.37 -26.32 7.16
C VAL A 354 5.16 -25.41 7.42
N ALA A 355 5.39 -24.10 7.45
CA ALA A 355 4.33 -23.12 7.68
C ALA A 355 3.25 -23.17 6.61
N ASP A 356 3.65 -23.35 5.35
CA ASP A 356 2.73 -23.47 4.21
C ASP A 356 1.90 -24.73 4.29
N ALA A 357 2.52 -25.87 4.61
CA ALA A 357 1.81 -27.13 4.80
C ALA A 357 0.76 -27.02 5.91
N VAL A 358 1.10 -26.38 7.04
CA VAL A 358 0.18 -26.15 8.16
C VAL A 358 -0.95 -25.20 7.77
N CYS A 359 -0.64 -24.07 7.12
CA CYS A 359 -1.65 -23.09 6.74
C CYS A 359 -2.58 -23.60 5.64
N LEU A 360 -2.08 -24.41 4.69
CA LEU A 360 -2.90 -25.12 3.71
C LEU A 360 -3.86 -26.10 4.41
N ALA A 361 -3.34 -26.93 5.31
CA ALA A 361 -4.16 -27.87 6.08
C ALA A 361 -5.22 -27.14 6.92
N LEU A 362 -4.87 -25.98 7.47
CA LEU A 362 -5.79 -25.11 8.21
C LEU A 362 -6.91 -24.57 7.33
N GLN A 363 -6.60 -24.10 6.12
CA GLN A 363 -7.61 -23.66 5.16
C GLN A 363 -8.55 -24.81 4.77
N GLN A 364 -8.00 -25.99 4.48
CA GLN A 364 -8.80 -27.17 4.10
C GLN A 364 -9.69 -27.63 5.26
N THR A 365 -9.16 -27.61 6.48
CA THR A 365 -9.90 -27.95 7.70
C THR A 365 -11.05 -26.98 7.94
N ALA A 366 -10.81 -25.67 7.76
CA ALA A 366 -11.82 -24.64 7.92
C ALA A 366 -12.91 -24.70 6.83
N ASN A 367 -12.60 -25.24 5.65
CA ASN A 367 -13.59 -25.49 4.59
C ASN A 367 -14.41 -26.76 4.85
N LEU A 368 -13.79 -27.80 5.42
CA LEU A 368 -14.42 -29.10 5.68
C LEU A 368 -15.34 -29.05 6.90
N LEU A 369 -14.91 -28.36 7.96
CA LEU A 369 -15.67 -28.20 9.19
C LEU A 369 -16.44 -26.89 9.16
N PRO A 370 -17.61 -26.81 9.81
CA PRO A 370 -18.29 -25.54 10.04
C PRO A 370 -17.56 -24.74 11.12
N ALA A 371 -16.30 -24.37 10.85
CA ALA A 371 -15.51 -23.54 11.74
C ALA A 371 -16.06 -22.11 11.71
N ALA A 372 -16.21 -21.49 12.87
CA ALA A 372 -16.67 -20.10 12.95
C ALA A 372 -15.51 -19.12 12.68
N ALA A 373 -14.28 -19.52 13.03
CA ALA A 373 -13.08 -18.74 12.77
C ALA A 373 -11.80 -19.58 12.84
N ILE A 374 -10.74 -19.00 12.28
CA ILE A 374 -9.35 -19.41 12.49
C ILE A 374 -8.74 -18.54 13.58
N VAL A 375 -7.93 -19.12 14.48
CA VAL A 375 -7.13 -18.38 15.46
C VAL A 375 -5.66 -18.66 15.21
N THR A 376 -4.90 -17.62 14.88
CA THR A 376 -3.44 -17.72 14.71
C THR A 376 -2.73 -17.05 15.88
N TYR A 377 -1.88 -17.77 16.59
CA TYR A 377 -0.94 -17.17 17.54
C TYR A 377 0.33 -16.75 16.81
N THR A 378 0.72 -15.49 16.99
CA THR A 378 1.89 -14.93 16.32
C THR A 378 2.57 -13.85 17.13
N ARG A 379 3.91 -13.76 17.03
CA ARG A 379 4.68 -12.68 17.64
C ARG A 379 5.10 -11.63 16.61
N SER A 380 5.56 -12.07 15.45
CA SER A 380 5.99 -11.19 14.34
C SER A 380 4.92 -10.95 13.27
N GLY A 381 3.80 -11.68 13.32
CA GLY A 381 2.75 -11.66 12.28
C GLY A 381 2.86 -12.80 11.27
N TYR A 382 3.99 -13.51 11.22
CA TYR A 382 4.29 -14.54 10.21
C TYR A 382 3.18 -15.58 10.01
N THR A 383 2.71 -16.22 11.08
CA THR A 383 1.60 -17.19 11.05
C THR A 383 0.34 -16.62 10.40
N SER A 384 -0.03 -15.39 10.78
CA SER A 384 -1.24 -14.72 10.30
C SER A 384 -1.12 -14.32 8.83
N LEU A 385 0.08 -13.90 8.38
CA LEU A 385 0.38 -13.65 6.97
C LEU A 385 0.27 -14.93 6.13
N ARG A 386 0.83 -16.05 6.61
CA ARG A 386 0.70 -17.35 5.91
C ARG A 386 -0.75 -17.84 5.88
N ALA A 387 -1.50 -17.68 6.97
CA ALA A 387 -2.92 -18.02 6.97
C ALA A 387 -3.74 -17.14 5.99
N ALA A 388 -3.48 -15.83 5.96
CA ALA A 388 -4.16 -14.90 5.06
C ALA A 388 -3.85 -15.14 3.58
N ARG A 389 -2.64 -15.60 3.27
CA ARG A 389 -2.23 -16.01 1.91
C ARG A 389 -3.16 -17.07 1.33
N GLU A 390 -3.59 -18.03 2.14
CA GLU A 390 -4.47 -19.13 1.72
C GLU A 390 -5.91 -18.69 1.46
N ARG A 391 -6.25 -17.42 1.74
CA ARG A 391 -7.60 -16.84 1.57
C ARG A 391 -8.70 -17.75 2.14
N PRO A 392 -8.65 -18.11 3.43
CA PRO A 392 -9.68 -18.97 4.04
C PRO A 392 -11.08 -18.36 3.95
N VAL A 393 -12.12 -19.20 3.91
CA VAL A 393 -13.53 -18.75 3.85
C VAL A 393 -14.02 -18.16 5.19
N VAL A 394 -13.31 -18.43 6.28
CA VAL A 394 -13.62 -17.96 7.63
C VAL A 394 -12.61 -16.89 8.06
N PRO A 395 -13.01 -15.94 8.91
CA PRO A 395 -12.12 -14.90 9.38
C PRO A 395 -10.94 -15.45 10.20
N VAL A 396 -9.80 -14.76 10.13
CA VAL A 396 -8.58 -15.11 10.86
C VAL A 396 -8.41 -14.15 12.04
N LEU A 397 -8.39 -14.66 13.27
CA LEU A 397 -8.02 -13.87 14.45
C LEU A 397 -6.51 -13.94 14.64
N GLY A 398 -5.83 -12.83 14.37
CA GLY A 398 -4.39 -12.67 14.56
C GLY A 398 -4.06 -12.29 16.00
N VAL A 399 -3.86 -13.30 16.86
CA VAL A 399 -3.59 -13.09 18.30
C VAL A 399 -2.10 -12.88 18.53
N THR A 400 -1.75 -11.76 19.13
CA THR A 400 -0.34 -11.40 19.39
C THR A 400 -0.16 -10.65 20.71
N PRO A 401 0.94 -10.89 21.45
CA PRO A 401 1.28 -10.09 22.62
C PRO A 401 1.93 -8.74 22.25
N GLU A 402 2.32 -8.55 20.99
CA GLU A 402 3.03 -7.35 20.53
C GLU A 402 2.03 -6.39 19.87
N LEU A 403 1.72 -5.26 20.51
CA LEU A 403 0.78 -4.28 19.95
C LEU A 403 1.21 -3.76 18.58
N ALA A 404 2.52 -3.56 18.36
CA ALA A 404 3.07 -3.16 17.06
C ALA A 404 2.77 -4.20 15.96
N THR A 405 2.84 -5.50 16.27
CA THR A 405 2.46 -6.56 15.34
C THR A 405 0.96 -6.53 15.07
N ALA A 406 0.12 -6.33 16.10
CA ALA A 406 -1.33 -6.25 15.93
C ALA A 406 -1.71 -5.10 14.99
N ARG A 407 -1.06 -3.93 15.12
CA ARG A 407 -1.26 -2.80 14.22
C ARG A 407 -0.81 -3.12 12.80
N ARG A 408 0.38 -3.71 12.60
CA ARG A 408 0.84 -4.11 11.25
C ARG A 408 -0.15 -5.06 10.56
N LEU A 409 -0.69 -6.02 11.31
CA LEU A 409 -1.67 -6.98 10.80
C LEU A 409 -3.01 -6.35 10.37
N ALA A 410 -3.32 -5.11 10.77
CA ALA A 410 -4.54 -4.43 10.31
C ALA A 410 -4.53 -4.12 8.80
N LEU A 411 -3.37 -4.16 8.13
CA LEU A 411 -3.25 -4.07 6.66
C LEU A 411 -3.51 -5.41 5.95
N VAL A 412 -3.51 -6.53 6.68
CA VAL A 412 -3.53 -7.87 6.09
C VAL A 412 -4.97 -8.33 5.81
N TRP A 413 -5.19 -8.88 4.62
CA TRP A 413 -6.50 -9.39 4.20
C TRP A 413 -7.05 -10.42 5.19
N GLY A 414 -8.32 -10.30 5.57
CA GLY A 414 -9.06 -11.29 6.37
C GLY A 414 -8.61 -11.43 7.83
N VAL A 415 -7.47 -10.84 8.23
CA VAL A 415 -6.95 -10.88 9.61
C VAL A 415 -7.61 -9.83 10.51
N HIS A 416 -8.39 -10.24 11.51
CA HIS A 416 -8.80 -9.41 12.64
C HIS A 416 -7.70 -9.45 13.71
N PRO A 417 -6.89 -8.38 13.88
CA PRO A 417 -5.81 -8.39 14.86
C PRO A 417 -6.34 -8.24 16.28
N VAL A 418 -5.84 -9.09 17.18
CA VAL A 418 -6.19 -9.07 18.60
C VAL A 418 -4.90 -8.96 19.41
N HIS A 419 -4.75 -7.84 20.12
CA HIS A 419 -3.68 -7.68 21.08
C HIS A 419 -4.06 -8.40 22.39
N ALA A 420 -3.33 -9.47 22.70
CA ALA A 420 -3.53 -10.26 23.91
C ALA A 420 -2.17 -10.58 24.54
N ASN A 421 -1.87 -9.93 25.68
CA ASN A 421 -0.62 -10.09 26.42
C ASN A 421 -0.68 -11.24 27.46
N GLU A 422 -1.64 -12.14 27.32
CA GLU A 422 -1.77 -13.28 28.23
C GLU A 422 -0.73 -14.35 27.88
N ARG A 423 0.10 -14.72 28.86
CA ARG A 423 1.10 -15.78 28.69
C ARG A 423 0.42 -17.12 28.44
N VAL A 424 0.83 -17.83 27.41
CA VAL A 424 0.42 -19.22 27.14
C VAL A 424 1.41 -20.17 27.82
N SER A 425 0.92 -21.06 28.69
CA SER A 425 1.78 -22.02 29.42
C SER A 425 2.00 -23.33 28.65
N ASP A 426 0.94 -23.85 28.06
CA ASP A 426 0.88 -25.17 27.41
C ASP A 426 -0.23 -25.19 26.33
N VAL A 427 -0.37 -26.32 25.65
CA VAL A 427 -1.35 -26.49 24.56
C VAL A 427 -2.80 -26.39 25.08
N PRO A 428 -3.22 -27.07 26.17
CA PRO A 428 -4.55 -26.89 26.74
C PRO A 428 -4.89 -25.43 27.08
N ASP A 429 -3.98 -24.70 27.73
CA ASP A 429 -4.16 -23.28 28.04
C ASP A 429 -4.30 -22.42 26.76
N MET A 430 -3.47 -22.68 25.74
CA MET A 430 -3.60 -22.04 24.42
C MET A 430 -4.99 -22.25 23.82
N VAL A 431 -5.49 -23.49 23.83
CA VAL A 431 -6.80 -23.84 23.25
C VAL A 431 -7.93 -23.13 23.98
N ASN A 432 -7.90 -23.15 25.32
CA ASN A 432 -8.89 -22.47 26.15
C ASN A 432 -8.91 -20.96 25.90
N LYS A 433 -7.73 -20.34 25.82
CA LYS A 433 -7.60 -18.90 25.50
C LYS A 433 -8.07 -18.58 24.09
N ALA A 434 -7.76 -19.40 23.09
CA ALA A 434 -8.23 -19.21 21.73
C ALA A 434 -9.76 -19.20 21.67
N CYS A 435 -10.42 -20.15 22.33
CA CYS A 435 -11.88 -20.23 22.41
C CYS A 435 -12.47 -19.00 23.14
N ALA A 436 -11.86 -18.61 24.27
CA ALA A 436 -12.29 -17.43 25.03
C ALA A 436 -12.16 -16.13 24.21
N ILE A 437 -11.05 -15.96 23.47
CA ILE A 437 -10.82 -14.82 22.59
C ILE A 437 -11.85 -14.82 21.45
N ALA A 438 -12.06 -15.94 20.77
CA ALA A 438 -13.04 -16.04 19.69
C ALA A 438 -14.46 -15.67 20.16
N ARG A 439 -14.84 -16.04 21.39
CA ARG A 439 -16.11 -15.63 22.01
C ARG A 439 -16.13 -14.14 22.36
N ARG A 440 -15.08 -13.63 23.01
CA ARG A 440 -14.98 -12.22 23.43
C ARG A 440 -15.06 -11.26 22.25
N GLU A 441 -14.41 -11.62 21.14
CA GLU A 441 -14.41 -10.85 19.90
C GLU A 441 -15.66 -11.09 19.05
N ALA A 442 -16.62 -11.91 19.51
CA ALA A 442 -17.87 -12.26 18.83
C ALA A 442 -17.68 -12.90 17.44
N PHE A 443 -16.69 -13.79 17.34
CA PHE A 443 -16.45 -14.63 16.16
C PHE A 443 -16.93 -16.07 16.34
N ALA A 444 -17.14 -16.55 17.57
CA ALA A 444 -17.65 -17.88 17.84
C ALA A 444 -18.60 -17.89 19.06
N HIS A 445 -19.54 -18.83 19.06
CA HIS A 445 -20.44 -19.15 20.16
C HIS A 445 -20.11 -20.53 20.75
N ALA A 446 -20.69 -20.84 21.92
CA ALA A 446 -20.53 -22.15 22.53
C ALA A 446 -21.06 -23.24 21.58
N GLY A 447 -20.24 -24.26 21.32
CA GLY A 447 -20.54 -25.35 20.40
C GLY A 447 -19.97 -25.17 18.99
N ASP A 448 -19.48 -23.98 18.62
CA ASP A 448 -18.82 -23.75 17.33
C ASP A 448 -17.42 -24.39 17.30
N PHE A 449 -16.93 -24.70 16.10
CA PHE A 449 -15.54 -25.11 15.90
C PHE A 449 -14.64 -23.90 15.65
N VAL A 450 -13.41 -23.96 16.15
CA VAL A 450 -12.32 -23.06 15.77
C VAL A 450 -11.10 -23.88 15.35
N VAL A 451 -10.36 -23.38 14.36
CA VAL A 451 -9.09 -23.98 13.92
C VAL A 451 -7.94 -23.08 14.38
N ILE A 452 -7.00 -23.66 15.10
CA ILE A 452 -5.91 -22.94 15.76
C ILE A 452 -4.60 -23.27 15.06
N ALA A 453 -3.80 -22.26 14.72
CA ALA A 453 -2.41 -22.45 14.29
C ALA A 453 -1.43 -21.63 15.12
N SER A 454 -0.25 -22.21 15.38
CA SER A 454 0.81 -21.57 16.15
C SER A 454 2.20 -22.12 15.78
N GLY A 455 3.23 -21.44 16.25
CA GLY A 455 4.62 -21.91 16.24
C GLY A 455 5.04 -22.45 17.60
N MET A 456 5.60 -23.65 17.63
CA MET A 456 6.16 -24.30 18.81
C MET A 456 7.69 -24.37 18.69
N PRO A 457 8.44 -24.11 19.79
CA PRO A 457 7.97 -23.75 21.14
C PRO A 457 7.37 -22.34 21.22
N PHE A 458 6.46 -22.12 22.17
CA PHE A 458 5.78 -20.84 22.37
C PHE A 458 6.79 -19.69 22.60
N GLY A 459 6.49 -18.52 22.04
CA GLY A 459 7.28 -17.29 22.22
C GLY A 459 8.43 -17.10 21.23
N VAL A 460 8.74 -18.11 20.41
CA VAL A 460 9.73 -18.02 19.33
C VAL A 460 9.05 -17.54 18.04
N ALA A 461 9.59 -16.47 17.44
CA ALA A 461 9.07 -15.92 16.18
C ALA A 461 9.55 -16.74 14.96
N GLY A 462 8.81 -16.65 13.85
CA GLY A 462 9.24 -17.19 12.55
C GLY A 462 8.92 -18.66 12.27
N THR A 463 8.19 -19.35 13.16
CA THR A 463 7.76 -20.73 12.93
C THR A 463 6.24 -20.85 12.96
N THR A 464 5.71 -21.82 12.20
CA THR A 464 4.32 -22.26 12.25
C THR A 464 4.35 -23.76 11.95
N ASN A 465 4.08 -24.58 12.97
CA ASN A 465 4.26 -26.04 12.90
C ASN A 465 3.19 -26.81 13.69
N PHE A 466 2.15 -26.12 14.17
CA PHE A 466 1.08 -26.70 14.97
C PHE A 466 -0.29 -26.31 14.41
N LEU A 467 -1.20 -27.30 14.36
CA LEU A 467 -2.60 -27.14 14.01
C LEU A 467 -3.46 -27.89 15.03
N HIS A 468 -4.54 -27.28 15.49
CA HIS A 468 -5.49 -27.92 16.40
C HIS A 468 -6.93 -27.50 16.10
N ILE A 469 -7.87 -28.43 16.20
CA ILE A 469 -9.30 -28.18 16.06
C ILE A 469 -9.92 -28.22 17.45
N ALA A 470 -10.62 -27.17 17.85
CA ALA A 470 -11.27 -27.10 19.14
C ALA A 470 -12.76 -26.78 18.98
N LYS A 471 -13.54 -27.18 19.97
CA LYS A 471 -14.96 -26.81 20.10
C LYS A 471 -15.09 -25.84 21.26
N VAL A 472 -15.75 -24.71 21.01
CA VAL A 472 -15.86 -23.54 21.90
C VAL A 472 -16.82 -23.74 23.06
#